data_AF-A0A496UIV4-F1
#
_entry.id   AF-A0A496UIV4-F1
#
_cell.length_a   1.000
_cell.length_b   1.000
_cell.length_c   1.000
_cell.angle_alpha   90.00
_cell.angle_beta   90.00
_cell.angle_gamma   90.00
#
_symmetry.space_group_name_H-M   'P 1'
#
loop_
_entity.id
_entity.type
_entity.pdbx_description
1 polymer ?
#
loop_
_entity_poly.entity_id
_entity_poly.type
_entity_poly.pdbx_seq_one_letter_code
_entity_poly.pdbx_strand_id
1 'polypeptide(L)'
;MSYVRDVLTGFVSVDLRRDQRSIFDHLVEKWEAGENREELEAGFRELIFDNDPRLKSAAVEFFSGRNTDDSGLMLKALQAYPEEFRDVKRRWYSGETTLLCLLLMSAAKQAALDSSVIVIFRKEVFDPICKTYALQGLMRHDTSWLTENVSEIVKGDAEVLRALLHAARMFGRTPDAFISQLTSSMENKVLTEILRAVFGVSF
;
A
#
# COMPACT_ATOMS: atom_id res chain seq x y z
N MET A 1 14.36 22.09 14.27
CA MET A 1 12.89 21.92 14.31
C MET A 1 12.40 22.17 12.91
N SER A 2 11.60 21.25 12.36
CA SER A 2 11.13 21.31 10.97
C SER A 2 9.85 22.14 10.88
N TYR A 3 9.80 23.06 9.91
CA TYR A 3 8.61 23.87 9.60
C TYR A 3 7.35 23.00 9.42
N VAL A 4 7.48 21.86 8.73
CA VAL A 4 6.38 20.91 8.50
C VAL A 4 5.82 20.39 9.83
N ARG A 5 6.70 20.01 10.77
CA ARG A 5 6.30 19.58 12.11
C ARG A 5 5.54 20.69 12.84
N ASP A 6 6.11 21.89 12.85
CA ASP A 6 5.57 23.02 13.60
C ASP A 6 4.19 23.42 13.07
N VAL A 7 3.98 23.38 11.76
CA VAL A 7 2.69 23.62 11.12
C VAL A 7 1.68 22.52 11.45
N LEU A 8 2.07 21.24 11.34
CA LEU A 8 1.17 20.10 11.62
C LEU A 8 0.79 19.97 13.10
N THR A 9 1.64 20.45 14.01
CA THR A 9 1.39 20.47 15.46
C THR A 9 0.69 21.76 15.92
N GLY A 10 0.50 22.73 15.03
CA GLY A 10 -0.15 24.01 15.34
C GLY A 10 0.75 24.99 16.09
N PHE A 11 2.06 24.72 16.20
CA PHE A 11 3.03 25.68 16.71
C PHE A 11 3.20 26.88 15.77
N VAL A 12 3.11 26.62 14.46
CA VAL A 12 3.01 27.64 13.42
C VAL A 12 1.61 27.61 12.82
N SER A 13 0.92 28.75 12.89
CA SER A 13 -0.38 28.92 12.24
C SER A 13 -0.19 29.25 10.76
N VAL A 14 -1.07 28.69 9.92
CA VAL A 14 -1.13 28.99 8.49
C VAL A 14 -2.57 29.36 8.12
N ASP A 15 -2.71 30.34 7.23
CA ASP A 15 -4.01 30.73 6.70
C ASP A 15 -4.44 29.73 5.63
N LEU A 16 -5.47 28.96 5.94
CA LEU A 16 -6.05 28.00 5.00
C LEU A 16 -6.97 28.71 4.00
N ARG A 17 -6.82 28.36 2.73
CA ARG A 17 -7.79 28.74 1.69
C ARG A 17 -9.11 28.00 1.92
N ARG A 18 -10.22 28.54 1.41
CA ARG A 18 -11.57 27.97 1.61
C ARG A 18 -11.74 26.56 1.04
N ASP A 19 -10.95 26.21 0.05
CA ASP A 19 -10.91 24.91 -0.62
C ASP A 19 -9.97 23.91 0.06
N GLN A 20 -9.03 24.38 0.90
CA GLN A 20 -8.15 23.51 1.68
C GLN A 20 -8.93 22.86 2.82
N ARG A 21 -9.01 21.53 2.80
CA ARG A 21 -9.75 20.75 3.80
C ARG A 21 -8.92 20.50 5.06
N SER A 22 -7.60 20.68 4.98
CA SER A 22 -6.67 20.45 6.08
C SER A 22 -5.36 21.25 5.95
N ILE A 23 -4.64 21.37 7.07
CA ILE A 23 -3.28 21.92 7.12
C ILE A 23 -2.32 21.11 6.24
N PHE A 24 -2.55 19.81 6.09
CA PHE A 24 -1.75 18.98 5.20
C PHE A 24 -1.95 19.34 3.74
N ASP A 25 -3.20 19.55 3.31
CA ASP A 25 -3.50 19.96 1.93
C ASP A 25 -2.78 21.27 1.61
N HIS A 26 -2.71 22.20 2.57
CA HIS A 26 -1.93 23.42 2.42
C HIS A 26 -0.44 23.16 2.17
N LEU A 27 0.19 22.28 2.95
CA LEU A 27 1.62 21.94 2.78
C LEU A 27 1.88 21.22 1.46
N VAL A 28 0.97 20.32 1.06
CA VAL A 28 1.04 19.60 -0.22
C VAL A 28 0.91 20.58 -1.39
N GLU A 29 -0.08 21.45 -1.38
CA GLU A 29 -0.32 22.40 -2.47
C GLU A 29 0.86 23.37 -2.65
N LYS A 30 1.47 23.83 -1.56
CA LYS A 30 2.72 24.61 -1.63
C LYS A 30 3.84 23.85 -2.32
N TRP A 31 4.04 22.58 -1.93
CA TRP A 31 5.06 21.74 -2.55
C TRP A 31 4.76 21.49 -4.04
N GLU A 32 3.51 21.23 -4.40
CA GLU A 32 3.07 21.03 -5.79
C GLU A 32 3.23 22.31 -6.64
N ALA A 33 3.02 23.48 -6.04
CA ALA A 33 3.29 24.79 -6.65
C ALA A 33 4.79 25.11 -6.78
N GLY A 34 5.68 24.30 -6.19
CA GLY A 34 7.13 24.50 -6.19
C GLY A 34 7.63 25.47 -5.10
N GLU A 35 6.76 25.90 -4.18
CA GLU A 35 7.13 26.77 -3.07
C GLU A 35 7.84 25.96 -1.98
N ASN A 36 9.06 26.36 -1.62
CA ASN A 36 9.86 25.72 -0.55
C ASN A 36 9.94 24.19 -0.70
N ARG A 37 9.98 23.69 -1.95
CA ARG A 37 9.82 22.27 -2.26
C ARG A 37 10.81 21.38 -1.50
N GLU A 38 12.09 21.75 -1.49
CA GLU A 38 13.15 21.00 -0.80
C GLU A 38 12.98 21.02 0.72
N GLU A 39 12.60 22.17 1.30
CA GLU A 39 12.37 22.32 2.74
C GLU A 39 11.16 21.50 3.19
N LEU A 40 10.06 21.53 2.44
CA LEU A 40 8.87 20.73 2.70
C LEU A 40 9.17 19.24 2.57
N GLU A 41 9.89 18.83 1.53
CA GLU A 41 10.28 17.43 1.34
C GLU A 41 11.18 16.95 2.48
N ALA A 42 12.23 17.70 2.84
CA ALA A 42 13.08 17.40 3.99
C ALA A 42 12.27 17.33 5.29
N GLY A 43 11.34 18.26 5.49
CA GLY A 43 10.45 18.29 6.63
C GLY A 43 9.57 17.04 6.72
N PHE A 44 9.00 16.56 5.62
CA PHE A 44 8.26 15.30 5.58
C PHE A 44 9.16 14.09 5.80
N ARG A 45 10.41 14.08 5.29
CA ARG A 45 11.36 12.99 5.54
C ARG A 45 11.64 12.80 7.04
N GLU A 46 11.78 13.89 7.78
CA GLU A 46 11.97 13.84 9.25
C GLU A 46 10.79 13.18 9.96
N LEU A 47 9.57 13.38 9.47
CA LEU A 47 8.36 12.88 10.11
C LEU A 47 8.13 11.37 9.96
N ILE A 48 8.77 10.70 8.99
CA ILE A 48 8.62 9.26 8.78
C ILE A 48 9.02 8.44 10.01
N PHE A 49 10.00 8.92 10.77
CA PHE A 49 10.50 8.24 11.96
C PHE A 49 10.05 8.91 13.26
N ASP A 50 9.01 9.76 13.19
CA ASP A 50 8.56 10.50 14.36
C ASP A 50 7.86 9.65 15.42
N ASN A 51 7.94 10.02 16.69
CA ASN A 51 7.23 9.28 17.73
C ASN A 51 5.71 9.50 17.71
N ASP A 52 5.20 10.57 17.09
CA ASP A 52 3.76 10.79 16.93
C ASP A 52 3.23 10.06 15.67
N PRO A 53 2.35 9.06 15.81
CA PRO A 53 1.74 8.35 14.68
C PRO A 53 1.01 9.28 13.70
N ARG A 54 0.51 10.42 14.17
CA ARG A 54 -0.17 11.43 13.32
C ARG A 54 0.82 12.13 12.40
N LEU A 55 2.02 12.45 12.90
CA LEU A 55 3.05 13.10 12.10
C LEU A 55 3.67 12.10 11.11
N LYS A 56 3.92 10.87 11.55
CA LYS A 56 4.25 9.73 10.67
C LYS A 56 3.23 9.57 9.54
N SER A 57 1.94 9.66 9.86
CA SER A 57 0.86 9.53 8.86
C SER A 57 0.95 10.56 7.75
N ALA A 58 1.28 11.80 8.09
CA ALA A 58 1.43 12.89 7.14
C ALA A 58 2.55 12.59 6.13
N ALA A 59 3.68 12.08 6.63
CA ALA A 59 4.82 11.74 5.81
C ALA A 59 4.53 10.56 4.88
N VAL A 60 3.98 9.46 5.42
CA VAL A 60 3.59 8.28 4.63
C VAL A 60 2.61 8.67 3.52
N GLU A 61 1.64 9.53 3.82
CA GLU A 61 0.66 10.00 2.85
C GLU A 61 1.28 10.92 1.78
N PHE A 62 2.21 11.79 2.19
CA PHE A 62 2.96 12.63 1.27
C PHE A 62 3.72 11.78 0.24
N PHE A 63 4.56 10.84 0.69
CA PHE A 63 5.40 10.07 -0.23
C PHE A 63 4.66 8.94 -0.97
N SER A 64 3.59 8.36 -0.41
CA SER A 64 2.84 7.30 -1.10
C SER A 64 1.89 7.81 -2.20
N GLY A 65 1.39 9.04 -2.05
CA GLY A 65 0.48 9.67 -2.99
C GLY A 65 1.18 10.39 -4.15
N ARG A 66 2.49 10.59 -4.07
CA ARG A 66 3.26 11.38 -5.04
C ARG A 66 4.38 10.54 -5.64
N ASN A 67 4.73 10.82 -6.90
CA ASN A 67 5.85 10.18 -7.57
C ASN A 67 7.17 10.81 -7.11
N THR A 68 7.48 10.65 -5.83
CA THR A 68 8.72 11.11 -5.20
C THR A 68 9.76 9.99 -5.24
N ASP A 69 11.04 10.34 -5.40
CA ASP A 69 12.15 9.38 -5.41
C ASP A 69 12.44 8.75 -4.02
N ASP A 70 11.70 9.15 -2.97
CA ASP A 70 11.83 8.66 -1.58
C ASP A 70 11.25 7.27 -1.31
N SER A 71 11.13 6.48 -2.37
CA SER A 71 10.81 5.08 -2.33
C SER A 71 11.63 4.29 -1.30
N GLY A 72 12.95 4.55 -1.21
CA GLY A 72 13.84 3.90 -0.25
C GLY A 72 13.57 4.26 1.22
N LEU A 73 13.07 5.47 1.49
CA LEU A 73 12.73 5.93 2.84
C LEU A 73 11.47 5.24 3.36
N MET A 74 10.46 5.11 2.49
CA MET A 74 9.23 4.39 2.78
C MET A 74 9.47 2.89 3.04
N LEU A 75 10.41 2.28 2.32
CA LEU A 75 10.83 0.90 2.58
C LEU A 75 11.49 0.75 3.95
N LYS A 76 12.39 1.66 4.34
CA LYS A 76 13.00 1.65 5.67
C LYS A 76 11.96 1.77 6.78
N ALA A 77 10.96 2.63 6.59
CA ALA A 77 9.85 2.78 7.54
C ALA A 77 9.05 1.48 7.70
N LEU A 78 8.68 0.88 6.57
CA LEU A 78 7.95 -0.39 6.54
C LEU A 78 8.73 -1.53 7.20
N GLN A 79 10.05 -1.60 7.00
CA GLN A 79 10.91 -2.62 7.60
C GLN A 79 11.06 -2.43 9.11
N ALA A 80 11.20 -1.18 9.57
CA ALA A 80 11.52 -0.90 10.96
C ALA A 80 10.29 -1.00 11.88
N TYR A 81 9.13 -0.52 11.44
CA TYR A 81 7.96 -0.33 12.32
C TYR A 81 6.61 -0.71 11.69
N PRO A 82 6.44 -1.88 11.06
CA PRO A 82 5.21 -2.21 10.34
C PRO A 82 3.95 -2.17 11.23
N GLU A 83 4.07 -2.60 12.49
CA GLU A 83 2.94 -2.63 13.44
C GLU A 83 2.47 -1.23 13.86
N GLU A 84 3.37 -0.23 13.87
CA GLU A 84 2.98 1.15 14.22
C GLU A 84 2.08 1.79 13.15
N PHE A 85 2.08 1.25 11.93
CA PHE A 85 1.27 1.73 10.82
C PHE A 85 -0.03 0.94 10.62
N ARG A 86 -0.20 -0.19 11.33
CA ARG A 86 -1.34 -1.09 11.14
C ARG A 86 -2.66 -0.44 11.55
N ASP A 87 -2.73 0.18 12.72
CA ASP A 87 -3.97 0.72 13.27
C ASP A 87 -4.17 2.22 12.98
N VAL A 88 -3.21 2.84 12.29
CA VAL A 88 -3.31 4.25 11.93
C VAL A 88 -4.16 4.35 10.67
N LYS A 89 -5.45 4.57 10.88
CA LYS A 89 -6.37 4.95 9.82
C LYS A 89 -5.91 6.26 9.20
N ARG A 90 -6.06 6.36 7.89
CA ARG A 90 -5.83 7.62 7.16
C ARG A 90 -6.75 8.70 7.74
N ARG A 91 -6.18 9.69 8.43
CA ARG A 91 -6.95 10.70 9.18
C ARG A 91 -7.76 11.65 8.30
N TRP A 92 -7.37 11.78 7.02
CA TRP A 92 -7.83 12.87 6.16
C TRP A 92 -8.74 12.41 5.02
N TYR A 93 -9.03 11.11 4.91
CA TYR A 93 -9.97 10.55 3.94
C TYR A 93 -10.87 9.50 4.58
N SER A 94 -12.15 9.47 4.20
CA SER A 94 -13.10 8.42 4.59
C SER A 94 -12.66 7.07 4.02
N GLY A 95 -12.46 6.05 4.86
CA GLY A 95 -12.15 4.68 4.43
C GLY A 95 -11.53 3.82 5.52
N GLU A 96 -11.40 2.51 5.24
CA GLU A 96 -10.75 1.55 6.13
C GLU A 96 -9.25 1.40 5.85
N THR A 97 -8.72 1.99 4.78
CA THR A 97 -7.30 1.92 4.41
C THR A 97 -6.40 2.48 5.50
N THR A 98 -5.44 1.67 5.94
CA THR A 98 -4.45 2.02 6.96
C THR A 98 -3.16 2.52 6.31
N LEU A 99 -2.30 3.17 7.09
CA LEU A 99 -0.98 3.60 6.61
C LEU A 99 -0.12 2.41 6.15
N LEU A 100 -0.24 1.26 6.81
CA LEU A 100 0.43 0.04 6.40
C LEU A 100 0.07 -0.29 4.95
N CYS A 101 -1.21 -0.25 4.59
CA CYS A 101 -1.64 -0.52 3.23
C CYS A 101 -1.04 0.45 2.19
N LEU A 102 -0.87 1.73 2.54
CA LEU A 102 -0.21 2.72 1.68
C LEU A 102 1.29 2.44 1.50
N LEU A 103 1.96 2.02 2.58
CA LEU A 103 3.36 1.59 2.53
C LEU A 103 3.53 0.34 1.65
N LEU A 104 2.64 -0.64 1.78
CA LEU A 104 2.62 -1.84 0.94
C LEU A 104 2.40 -1.48 -0.54
N MET A 105 1.48 -0.56 -0.83
CA MET A 105 1.26 -0.07 -2.20
C MET A 105 2.52 0.59 -2.77
N SER A 106 3.20 1.42 -1.97
CA SER A 106 4.45 2.08 -2.38
C SER A 106 5.56 1.06 -2.62
N ALA A 107 5.69 0.05 -1.76
CA ALA A 107 6.66 -1.03 -1.91
C ALA A 107 6.37 -1.89 -3.15
N ALA A 108 5.10 -2.19 -3.44
CA ALA A 108 4.72 -2.97 -4.62
C ALA A 108 5.09 -2.29 -5.95
N LYS A 109 5.21 -0.95 -5.98
CA LYS A 109 5.64 -0.19 -7.15
C LYS A 109 7.15 -0.26 -7.42
N GLN A 110 7.96 -0.69 -6.44
CA GLN A 110 9.41 -0.76 -6.57
C GLN A 110 9.87 -1.82 -7.58
N ALA A 111 11.02 -1.58 -8.21
CA ALA A 111 11.63 -2.54 -9.14
C ALA A 111 12.24 -3.75 -8.43
N ALA A 112 12.82 -3.53 -7.24
CA ALA A 112 13.43 -4.56 -6.41
C ALA A 112 13.08 -4.30 -4.94
N LEU A 113 13.00 -5.38 -4.15
CA LEU A 113 12.72 -5.34 -2.73
C LEU A 113 13.60 -6.32 -1.96
N ASP A 114 13.88 -5.97 -0.71
CA ASP A 114 14.55 -6.88 0.22
C ASP A 114 13.61 -8.00 0.69
N SER A 115 14.19 -9.14 1.07
CA SER A 115 13.45 -10.32 1.55
C SER A 115 12.58 -10.03 2.77
N SER A 116 12.99 -9.09 3.64
CA SER A 116 12.21 -8.66 4.81
C SER A 116 10.88 -8.03 4.44
N VAL A 117 10.82 -7.25 3.35
CA VAL A 117 9.57 -6.62 2.87
C VAL A 117 8.66 -7.67 2.23
N ILE A 118 9.24 -8.63 1.52
CA ILE A 118 8.49 -9.77 0.96
C ILE A 118 7.80 -10.56 2.09
N VAL A 119 8.49 -10.80 3.21
CA VAL A 119 7.88 -11.44 4.39
C VAL A 119 6.69 -10.64 4.93
N ILE A 120 6.77 -9.31 4.95
CA ILE A 120 5.64 -8.46 5.34
C ILE A 120 4.47 -8.67 4.37
N PHE A 121 4.69 -8.66 3.05
CA PHE A 121 3.60 -8.95 2.10
C PHE A 121 2.95 -10.33 2.33
N ARG A 122 3.75 -11.37 2.59
CA ARG A 122 3.24 -12.71 2.88
C ARG A 122 2.38 -12.76 4.15
N LYS A 123 2.68 -11.92 5.15
CA LYS A 123 1.86 -11.78 6.35
C LYS A 123 0.57 -11.01 6.07
N GLU A 124 0.69 -9.86 5.41
CA GLU A 124 -0.44 -8.93 5.20
C GLU A 124 -1.43 -9.37 4.13
N VAL A 125 -1.10 -10.39 3.30
CA VAL A 125 -2.03 -10.96 2.33
C VAL A 125 -3.28 -11.57 2.99
N PHE A 126 -3.19 -11.94 4.27
CA PHE A 126 -4.30 -12.49 5.04
C PHE A 126 -5.08 -11.43 5.83
N ASP A 127 -4.61 -10.18 5.87
CA ASP A 127 -5.32 -9.07 6.52
C ASP A 127 -6.38 -8.50 5.56
N PRO A 128 -7.68 -8.52 5.89
CA PRO A 128 -8.74 -8.09 4.98
C PRO A 128 -8.60 -6.63 4.52
N ILE A 129 -7.94 -5.77 5.31
CA ILE A 129 -7.77 -4.36 5.01
C ILE A 129 -6.63 -4.14 4.00
N CYS A 130 -5.51 -4.86 4.15
CA CYS A 130 -4.32 -4.66 3.32
C CYS A 130 -4.11 -5.72 2.22
N LYS A 131 -4.92 -6.78 2.21
CA LYS A 131 -4.85 -7.94 1.29
C LYS A 131 -4.62 -7.55 -0.17
N THR A 132 -5.40 -6.62 -0.71
CA THR A 132 -5.27 -6.22 -2.13
C THR A 132 -3.89 -5.63 -2.45
N TYR A 133 -3.32 -4.85 -1.55
CA TYR A 133 -1.99 -4.24 -1.75
C TYR A 133 -0.87 -5.28 -1.58
N ALA A 134 -1.02 -6.19 -0.61
CA ALA A 134 -0.09 -7.29 -0.41
C ALA A 134 -0.07 -8.25 -1.61
N LEU A 135 -1.23 -8.57 -2.18
CA LEU A 135 -1.35 -9.38 -3.40
C LEU A 135 -0.61 -8.75 -4.58
N GLN A 136 -0.70 -7.44 -4.77
CA GLN A 136 0.02 -6.74 -5.82
C GLN A 136 1.54 -6.83 -5.62
N GLY A 137 2.00 -6.65 -4.38
CA GLY A 137 3.41 -6.82 -4.00
C GLY A 137 3.93 -8.23 -4.30
N LEU A 138 3.21 -9.27 -3.85
CA LEU A 138 3.58 -10.66 -4.09
C LEU A 138 3.52 -11.04 -5.57
N MET A 139 2.52 -10.56 -6.31
CA MET A 139 2.40 -10.85 -7.75
C MET A 139 3.66 -10.37 -8.49
N ARG A 140 4.20 -9.21 -8.11
CA ARG A 140 5.40 -8.65 -8.73
C ARG A 140 6.69 -9.31 -8.24
N HIS A 141 6.82 -9.51 -6.94
CA HIS A 141 8.11 -9.80 -6.30
C HIS A 141 8.28 -11.26 -5.85
N ASP A 142 7.20 -12.02 -5.75
CA ASP A 142 7.20 -13.38 -5.21
C ASP A 142 6.04 -14.22 -5.75
N THR A 143 5.89 -14.27 -7.08
CA THR A 143 4.77 -14.96 -7.72
C THR A 143 4.77 -16.46 -7.41
N SER A 144 5.94 -17.08 -7.24
CA SER A 144 6.05 -18.51 -6.95
C SER A 144 5.39 -18.84 -5.61
N TRP A 145 5.75 -18.12 -4.54
CA TRP A 145 5.11 -18.31 -3.24
C TRP A 145 3.60 -18.01 -3.29
N LEU A 146 3.20 -16.95 -3.99
CA LEU A 146 1.79 -16.60 -4.17
C LEU A 146 0.99 -17.73 -4.83
N THR A 147 1.60 -18.38 -5.82
CA THR A 147 0.98 -19.51 -6.55
C THR A 147 0.89 -20.76 -5.66
N GLU A 148 1.94 -21.06 -4.88
CA GLU A 148 1.95 -22.20 -3.95
C GLU A 148 0.92 -22.04 -2.82
N ASN A 149 0.62 -20.81 -2.40
CA ASN A 149 -0.26 -20.51 -1.27
C ASN A 149 -1.64 -19.98 -1.68
N VAL A 150 -1.96 -19.96 -2.98
CA VAL A 150 -3.20 -19.34 -3.49
C VAL A 150 -4.47 -19.97 -2.90
N SER A 151 -4.45 -21.28 -2.61
CA SER A 151 -5.60 -21.99 -2.05
C SER A 151 -5.93 -21.47 -0.65
N GLU A 152 -4.90 -21.21 0.15
CA GLU A 152 -5.03 -20.65 1.48
C GLU A 152 -5.42 -19.18 1.45
N ILE A 153 -4.84 -18.41 0.53
CA ILE A 153 -5.11 -16.98 0.38
C ILE A 153 -6.55 -16.75 -0.06
N VAL A 154 -7.06 -17.57 -0.98
CA VAL A 154 -8.42 -17.42 -1.49
C VAL A 154 -9.44 -17.97 -0.50
N LYS A 155 -9.27 -19.16 0.10
CA LYS A 155 -10.19 -19.74 1.12
C LYS A 155 -11.70 -19.55 0.82
N GLY A 156 -12.10 -19.59 -0.46
CA GLY A 156 -13.49 -19.39 -0.90
C GLY A 156 -13.95 -17.93 -1.09
N ASP A 157 -13.07 -16.95 -0.89
CA ASP A 157 -13.35 -15.53 -1.11
C ASP A 157 -13.15 -15.15 -2.60
N ALA A 158 -14.27 -15.04 -3.30
CA ALA A 158 -14.33 -14.66 -4.71
C ALA A 158 -13.64 -13.31 -5.00
N GLU A 159 -13.67 -12.36 -4.07
CA GLU A 159 -13.06 -11.04 -4.25
C GLU A 159 -11.53 -11.12 -4.23
N VAL A 160 -10.96 -12.08 -3.50
CA VAL A 160 -9.51 -12.33 -3.50
C VAL A 160 -9.04 -12.84 -4.85
N LEU A 161 -9.78 -13.77 -5.45
CA LEU A 161 -9.42 -14.24 -6.78
C LEU A 161 -9.54 -13.10 -7.81
N ARG A 162 -10.58 -12.27 -7.72
CA ARG A 162 -10.71 -11.09 -8.59
C ARG A 162 -9.53 -10.13 -8.44
N ALA A 163 -9.14 -9.81 -7.20
CA ALA A 163 -8.00 -8.95 -6.90
C ALA A 163 -6.67 -9.56 -7.41
N LEU A 164 -6.50 -10.87 -7.27
CA LEU A 164 -5.33 -11.61 -7.75
C LEU A 164 -5.22 -11.57 -9.27
N LEU A 165 -6.33 -11.82 -9.99
CA LEU A 165 -6.37 -11.75 -11.45
C LEU A 165 -6.18 -10.33 -11.96
N HIS A 166 -6.71 -9.34 -11.25
CA HIS A 166 -6.45 -7.93 -11.54
C HIS A 166 -4.96 -7.60 -11.39
N ALA A 167 -4.32 -8.04 -10.29
CA ALA A 167 -2.89 -7.87 -10.09
C ALA A 167 -2.07 -8.56 -11.19
N ALA A 168 -2.42 -9.80 -11.57
CA ALA A 168 -1.77 -10.53 -12.66
C ALA A 168 -1.78 -9.71 -13.97
N ARG A 169 -2.94 -9.15 -14.31
CA ARG A 169 -3.11 -8.30 -15.50
C ARG A 169 -2.26 -7.03 -15.43
N MET A 170 -2.22 -6.35 -14.28
CA MET A 170 -1.41 -5.13 -14.11
C MET A 170 0.10 -5.40 -14.32
N PHE A 171 0.56 -6.60 -13.99
CA PHE A 171 1.95 -7.01 -14.16
C PHE A 171 2.18 -7.83 -15.45
N GLY A 172 1.33 -7.65 -16.46
CA GLY A 172 1.55 -8.17 -17.82
C GLY A 172 1.29 -9.66 -18.01
N ARG A 173 0.65 -10.34 -17.04
CA ARG A 173 0.23 -11.74 -17.18
C ARG A 173 -1.18 -11.80 -17.74
N THR A 174 -1.42 -12.72 -18.68
CA THR A 174 -2.80 -13.00 -19.12
C THR A 174 -3.53 -13.75 -18.00
N PRO A 175 -4.77 -13.34 -17.65
CA PRO A 175 -5.57 -14.03 -16.64
C PRO A 175 -5.67 -15.54 -16.89
N ASP A 176 -5.86 -15.95 -18.15
CA ASP A 176 -6.00 -17.36 -18.51
C ASP A 176 -4.72 -18.18 -18.29
N ALA A 177 -3.55 -17.63 -18.63
CA ALA A 177 -2.28 -18.30 -18.37
C ALA A 177 -2.00 -18.38 -16.86
N PHE A 178 -2.36 -17.34 -16.12
CA PHE A 178 -2.23 -17.35 -14.67
C PHE A 178 -3.19 -18.34 -14.02
N ILE A 179 -4.47 -18.40 -14.43
CA ILE A 179 -5.43 -19.42 -13.98
C ILE A 179 -4.91 -20.83 -14.30
N SER A 180 -4.35 -21.05 -15.50
CA SER A 180 -3.74 -22.33 -15.87
C SER A 180 -2.52 -22.70 -15.01
N GLN A 181 -1.82 -21.70 -14.47
CA GLN A 181 -0.75 -21.90 -13.50
C GLN A 181 -1.30 -22.20 -12.09
N LEU A 182 -2.45 -21.63 -11.73
CA LEU A 182 -3.13 -21.95 -10.47
C LEU A 182 -3.75 -23.36 -10.50
N THR A 183 -4.31 -23.81 -11.63
CA THR A 183 -4.89 -25.16 -11.76
C THR A 183 -3.87 -26.28 -11.60
N SER A 184 -2.59 -26.02 -11.91
CA SER A 184 -1.51 -27.00 -11.71
C SER A 184 -0.97 -27.05 -10.28
N SER A 185 -1.28 -26.04 -9.45
CA SER A 185 -0.81 -25.88 -8.07
C SER A 185 -1.91 -26.08 -7.02
N MET A 186 -3.18 -26.09 -7.42
CA MET A 186 -4.34 -26.32 -6.55
C MET A 186 -5.04 -27.64 -6.85
N GLU A 187 -5.64 -28.26 -5.83
CA GLU A 187 -6.65 -29.30 -6.08
C GLU A 187 -7.80 -28.72 -6.91
N ASN A 188 -8.07 -29.37 -8.04
CA ASN A 188 -8.97 -28.89 -9.09
C ASN A 188 -10.38 -28.52 -8.57
N LYS A 189 -10.85 -29.17 -7.49
CA LYS A 189 -12.17 -28.91 -6.88
C LYS A 189 -12.29 -27.51 -6.28
N VAL A 190 -11.29 -27.06 -5.51
CA VAL A 190 -11.31 -25.75 -4.83
C VAL A 190 -11.30 -24.62 -5.85
N LEU A 191 -10.42 -24.73 -6.85
CA LEU A 191 -10.34 -23.73 -7.92
C LEU A 191 -11.62 -23.72 -8.78
N THR A 192 -12.22 -24.88 -9.06
CA THR A 192 -13.51 -24.97 -9.78
C THR A 192 -14.65 -24.32 -9.00
N GLU A 193 -14.74 -24.56 -7.68
CA GLU A 193 -15.75 -23.92 -6.82
C GLU A 193 -15.59 -22.40 -6.77
N ILE A 194 -14.36 -21.91 -6.66
CA ILE A 194 -14.07 -20.48 -6.66
C ILE A 194 -14.34 -19.87 -8.05
N LEU A 195 -13.90 -20.51 -9.14
CA LEU A 195 -14.16 -20.04 -10.51
C LEU A 195 -15.65 -20.02 -10.82
N ARG A 196 -16.41 -21.02 -10.35
CA ARG A 196 -17.88 -21.04 -10.45
C ARG A 196 -18.50 -19.89 -9.67
N ALA A 197 -18.03 -19.60 -8.45
CA ALA A 197 -18.51 -18.48 -7.64
C ALA A 197 -18.18 -17.10 -8.27
N VAL A 198 -17.01 -16.96 -8.90
CA VAL A 198 -16.52 -15.67 -9.43
C VAL A 198 -17.07 -15.37 -10.82
N PHE A 199 -17.12 -16.38 -11.70
CA PHE A 199 -17.41 -16.23 -13.13
C PHE A 199 -18.73 -16.87 -13.56
N GLY A 200 -19.44 -17.57 -12.67
CA GLY A 200 -20.70 -18.25 -12.99
C GLY A 200 -20.54 -19.43 -13.96
N VAL A 201 -19.31 -19.93 -14.15
CA VAL A 201 -19.01 -20.98 -15.14
C VAL A 201 -19.40 -22.34 -14.59
N SER A 202 -20.25 -23.05 -15.34
CA SER A 202 -20.56 -24.46 -15.11
C SER A 202 -19.64 -25.30 -16.00
N PHE A 203 -18.67 -25.99 -15.39
CA PHE A 203 -17.89 -27.04 -16.05
C PHE A 203 -18.63 -28.38 -15.98
#